data_AF-A0A9W8JMD3-F1
#
_entry.id   AF-A0A9W8JMD3-F1
#
_cell.length_a   1.000
_cell.length_b   1.000
_cell.length_c   1.000
_cell.angle_alpha   90.00
_cell.angle_beta   90.00
_cell.angle_gamma   90.00
#
_symmetry.space_group_name_H-M   'P 1'
#
loop_
_entity.id
_entity.type
_entity.pdbx_description
1 polymer ?
#
loop_
_entity_poly.entity_id
_entity_poly.type
_entity_poly.pdbx_seq_one_letter_code
_entity_poly.pdbx_strand_id
1 'polypeptide(L)'
;MAEKASPPQSHDELQRADDVERIEAPVTWKAYLMCAFATFGGIFFGYDSGYINGVSGSSLFIEAVEGPGATALASSRQSLIVSILSCGTFFGALMAGDLADWIGRRTTVILGCFVYVAGCVVQTATTVNNQTQALGLIVSGRLLAGFGVGHVSATIIMYMSEICPRKVRGALVAGYQFCITVGLLLASCVVYATQDREDTGQYRIPIAIQFAWGLILGIGLFFLPESPRYYVKRGNPEAARLSPLQAPRAAHRLRVHRVRAR
;
A
#
# COMPACT_ATOMS: atom_id res chain seq x y z
N MET A 1 44.93 26.15 -40.72
CA MET A 1 45.19 24.69 -40.71
C MET A 1 44.04 24.03 -39.95
N ALA A 2 43.48 22.98 -40.55
CA ALA A 2 42.11 22.53 -40.38
C ALA A 2 41.74 21.99 -38.99
N GLU A 3 40.49 22.30 -38.62
CA GLU A 3 39.67 21.71 -37.57
C GLU A 3 39.54 20.20 -37.79
N LYS A 4 39.99 19.42 -36.80
CA LYS A 4 39.94 17.96 -36.84
C LYS A 4 38.54 17.52 -36.42
N ALA A 5 37.68 17.28 -37.42
CA ALA A 5 36.34 16.75 -37.25
C ALA A 5 36.33 15.49 -36.36
N SER A 6 35.41 15.47 -35.40
CA SER A 6 35.07 14.30 -34.60
C SER A 6 34.53 13.18 -35.50
N PRO A 7 34.85 11.91 -35.22
CA PRO A 7 34.33 10.80 -36.02
C PRO A 7 32.81 10.71 -35.87
N PRO A 8 32.08 10.29 -36.93
CA PRO A 8 30.62 10.19 -36.89
C PRO A 8 30.21 9.14 -35.84
N GLN A 9 29.45 9.57 -34.83
CA GLN A 9 28.81 8.70 -33.84
C GLN A 9 27.91 7.71 -34.60
N SER A 10 28.39 6.48 -34.72
CA SER A 10 27.92 5.46 -35.64
C SER A 10 26.50 5.00 -35.31
N HIS A 11 25.70 4.73 -36.35
CA HIS A 11 24.42 4.03 -36.34
C HIS A 11 24.29 2.84 -35.36
N ASP A 12 25.42 2.23 -34.97
CA ASP A 12 25.54 1.11 -34.04
C ASP A 12 25.17 1.50 -32.57
N GLU A 13 25.39 2.75 -32.15
CA GLU A 13 25.00 3.22 -30.81
C GLU A 13 23.49 3.52 -30.72
N LEU A 14 22.91 4.08 -31.78
CA LEU A 14 21.46 4.26 -31.91
C LEU A 14 20.73 2.92 -31.99
N GLN A 15 21.27 1.94 -32.73
CA GLN A 15 20.72 0.58 -32.75
C GLN A 15 20.83 -0.13 -31.41
N ARG A 16 21.90 0.08 -30.64
CA ARG A 16 22.00 -0.43 -29.26
C ARG A 16 21.01 0.24 -28.31
N ALA A 17 20.73 1.53 -28.47
CA ALA A 17 19.72 2.24 -27.68
C ALA A 17 18.30 1.74 -28.01
N ASP A 18 17.98 1.56 -29.29
CA ASP A 18 16.71 0.99 -29.75
C ASP A 18 16.56 -0.50 -29.35
N ASP A 19 17.65 -1.26 -29.36
CA ASP A 19 17.64 -2.66 -28.89
C ASP A 19 17.40 -2.76 -27.37
N VAL A 20 17.85 -1.77 -26.57
CA VAL A 20 17.54 -1.73 -25.13
C VAL A 20 16.05 -1.48 -24.89
N GLU A 21 15.39 -0.68 -25.72
CA GLU A 21 13.93 -0.50 -25.69
C GLU A 21 13.15 -1.76 -26.11
N ARG A 22 13.78 -2.61 -26.93
CA ARG A 22 13.25 -3.90 -27.42
C ARG A 22 13.51 -5.08 -26.45
N ILE A 23 14.36 -4.90 -25.43
CA ILE A 23 14.69 -5.90 -24.40
C ILE A 23 13.72 -5.91 -23.20
N GLU A 24 12.60 -5.17 -23.25
CA GLU A 24 11.49 -5.45 -22.32
C GLU A 24 10.63 -6.58 -22.88
N ALA A 25 10.90 -7.83 -22.45
CA ALA A 25 10.03 -8.97 -22.76
C ALA A 25 8.56 -8.61 -22.49
N PRO A 26 7.61 -9.06 -23.33
CA PRO A 26 6.21 -8.66 -23.24
C PRO A 26 5.70 -8.97 -21.84
N VAL A 27 5.42 -7.91 -21.10
CA VAL A 27 4.84 -8.02 -19.77
C VAL A 27 3.48 -8.66 -19.93
N THR A 28 3.28 -9.80 -19.28
CA THR A 28 2.01 -10.52 -19.33
C THR A 28 0.91 -9.61 -18.82
N TRP A 29 -0.26 -9.62 -19.45
CA TRP A 29 -1.49 -8.96 -18.95
C TRP A 29 -1.73 -9.18 -17.44
N LYS A 30 -1.36 -10.36 -16.94
CA LYS A 30 -1.37 -10.71 -15.51
C LYS A 30 -0.53 -9.77 -14.64
N ALA A 31 0.64 -9.31 -15.10
CA ALA A 31 1.49 -8.37 -14.38
C ALA A 31 0.83 -6.99 -14.27
N TYR A 32 0.18 -6.52 -15.33
CA TYR A 32 -0.60 -5.28 -15.30
C TYR A 32 -1.77 -5.35 -14.32
N LEU A 33 -2.53 -6.45 -14.34
CA LEU A 33 -3.62 -6.66 -13.37
C LEU A 33 -3.12 -6.73 -11.92
N MET A 34 -1.98 -7.36 -11.67
CA MET A 34 -1.38 -7.43 -10.34
C MET A 34 -0.90 -6.07 -9.86
N CYS A 35 -0.29 -5.27 -10.73
CA CYS A 35 0.11 -3.92 -10.39
C CYS A 35 -1.12 -3.01 -10.17
N ALA A 36 -2.17 -3.15 -10.98
CA ALA A 36 -3.42 -2.45 -10.77
C ALA A 36 -4.04 -2.82 -9.42
N PHE A 37 -4.11 -4.12 -9.09
CA PHE A 37 -4.55 -4.58 -7.78
C PHE A 37 -3.67 -4.06 -6.63
N ALA A 38 -2.34 -4.02 -6.81
CA ALA A 38 -1.45 -3.43 -5.82
C ALA A 38 -1.72 -1.92 -5.62
N THR A 39 -2.09 -1.18 -6.67
CA THR A 39 -2.49 0.23 -6.53
C THR A 39 -3.75 0.42 -5.69
N PHE A 40 -4.68 -0.55 -5.65
CA PHE A 40 -5.85 -0.49 -4.76
C PHE A 40 -5.47 -0.44 -3.27
N GLY A 41 -4.26 -0.87 -2.89
CA GLY A 41 -3.76 -0.64 -1.54
C GLY A 41 -3.59 0.83 -1.16
N GLY A 42 -3.55 1.72 -2.15
CA GLY A 42 -3.65 3.15 -1.92
C GLY A 42 -5.00 3.52 -1.29
N ILE A 43 -6.11 2.90 -1.72
CA ILE A 43 -7.45 3.18 -1.16
C ILE A 43 -7.49 2.83 0.32
N PHE A 44 -6.92 1.67 0.69
CA PHE A 44 -6.79 1.24 2.08
C PHE A 44 -6.08 2.30 2.94
N PHE A 45 -4.92 2.79 2.50
CA PHE A 45 -4.18 3.81 3.23
C PHE A 45 -4.91 5.16 3.27
N GLY A 46 -5.51 5.53 2.14
CA GLY A 46 -6.26 6.78 2.01
C GLY A 46 -7.51 6.80 2.90
N TYR A 47 -8.22 5.68 2.99
CA TYR A 47 -9.40 5.56 3.83
C TYR A 47 -9.05 5.78 5.30
N ASP A 48 -7.98 5.12 5.80
CA ASP A 48 -7.49 5.27 7.18
C ASP A 48 -7.11 6.73 7.53
N SER A 49 -6.47 7.43 6.59
CA SER A 49 -6.13 8.84 6.77
C SER A 49 -7.34 9.77 6.64
N GLY A 50 -8.34 9.41 5.84
CA GLY A 50 -9.51 10.23 5.55
C GLY A 50 -10.57 10.20 6.67
N TYR A 51 -10.90 9.01 7.18
CA TYR A 51 -12.04 8.88 8.09
C TYR A 51 -11.82 9.64 9.41
N ILE A 52 -10.57 9.69 9.90
CA ILE A 52 -10.26 10.32 11.19
C ILE A 52 -10.52 11.82 11.15
N ASN A 53 -10.30 12.47 10.00
CA ASN A 53 -10.60 13.90 9.84
C ASN A 53 -12.09 14.16 9.98
N GLY A 54 -12.92 13.27 9.42
CA GLY A 54 -14.36 13.38 9.50
C GLY A 54 -14.92 12.99 10.88
N VAL A 55 -14.45 11.89 11.45
CA VAL A 55 -14.88 11.40 12.78
C VAL A 55 -14.48 12.38 13.89
N SER A 56 -13.35 13.08 13.77
CA SER A 56 -12.95 14.09 14.76
C SER A 56 -13.94 15.26 14.87
N GLY A 57 -14.79 15.48 13.87
CA GLY A 57 -15.85 16.49 13.90
C GLY A 57 -17.21 15.98 14.38
N SER A 58 -17.36 14.68 14.68
CA SER A 58 -18.63 14.09 15.14
C SER A 58 -18.86 14.44 16.61
N SER A 59 -20.07 14.93 16.92
CA SER A 59 -20.50 15.27 18.28
C SER A 59 -20.40 14.08 19.24
N LEU A 60 -20.83 12.88 18.82
CA LEU A 60 -20.74 11.68 19.66
C LEU A 60 -19.30 11.20 19.86
N PHE A 61 -18.43 11.39 18.88
CA PHE A 61 -17.01 11.09 19.05
C PHE A 61 -16.34 12.06 20.03
N ILE A 62 -16.66 13.35 19.91
CA ILE A 62 -16.20 14.38 20.85
C ILE A 62 -16.68 14.05 22.27
N GLU A 63 -17.96 13.71 22.43
CA GLU A 63 -18.53 13.35 23.74
C GLU A 63 -17.89 12.09 24.32
N ALA A 64 -17.61 11.08 23.48
CA ALA A 64 -16.94 9.85 23.93
C ALA A 64 -15.50 10.11 24.42
N VAL A 65 -14.79 11.06 23.82
CA VAL A 65 -13.37 11.34 24.10
C VAL A 65 -13.19 12.48 25.13
N GLU A 66 -14.07 13.47 25.18
CA GLU A 66 -13.99 14.64 26.05
C GLU A 66 -14.97 14.61 27.23
N GLY A 67 -16.01 13.79 27.15
CA GLY A 67 -17.05 13.67 28.17
C GLY A 67 -18.35 14.43 27.80
N PRO A 68 -19.40 14.29 28.63
CA PRO A 68 -20.73 14.83 28.35
C PRO A 68 -20.72 16.35 28.14
N GLY A 69 -21.37 16.81 27.06
CA GLY A 69 -21.53 18.25 26.76
C GLY A 69 -20.32 18.94 26.12
N ALA A 70 -19.27 18.20 25.76
CA ALA A 70 -18.15 18.75 25.02
C ALA A 70 -18.53 19.09 23.56
N THR A 71 -18.13 20.27 23.10
CA THR A 71 -18.43 20.77 21.74
C THR A 71 -17.25 20.65 20.78
N ALA A 72 -16.04 20.42 21.29
CA ALA A 72 -14.83 20.23 20.50
C ALA A 72 -13.81 19.35 21.23
N LEU A 73 -12.98 18.64 20.46
CA LEU A 73 -11.81 17.94 20.99
C LEU A 73 -10.75 18.94 21.46
N ALA A 74 -10.11 18.65 22.61
CA ALA A 74 -8.94 19.38 23.03
C ALA A 74 -7.81 19.20 22.01
N SER A 75 -7.13 20.30 21.66
CA SER A 75 -6.08 20.27 20.62
C SER A 75 -4.96 19.27 20.92
N SER A 76 -4.64 19.05 22.19
CA SER A 76 -3.66 18.03 22.62
C SER A 76 -4.13 16.60 22.33
N ARG A 77 -5.42 16.31 22.52
CA ARG A 77 -5.99 14.97 22.30
C ARG A 77 -6.20 14.70 20.81
N GLN A 78 -6.70 15.70 20.07
CA GLN A 78 -6.83 15.60 18.61
C GLN A 78 -5.47 15.40 17.94
N SER A 79 -4.45 16.19 18.31
CA SER A 79 -3.10 16.04 17.76
C SER A 79 -2.48 14.69 18.12
N LEU A 80 -2.69 14.19 19.34
CA LEU A 80 -2.26 12.85 19.74
C LEU A 80 -2.90 11.76 18.86
N ILE A 81 -4.23 11.79 18.70
CA ILE A 81 -4.99 10.82 17.89
C ILE A 81 -4.48 10.81 16.43
N VAL A 82 -4.25 11.99 15.84
CA VAL A 82 -3.80 12.08 14.45
C VAL A 82 -2.33 11.66 14.30
N SER A 83 -1.43 12.16 15.16
CA SER A 83 0.02 11.94 15.04
C SER A 83 0.49 10.55 15.46
N ILE A 84 -0.21 9.86 16.36
CA ILE A 84 0.20 8.53 16.82
C ILE A 84 0.17 7.49 15.68
N LEU A 85 -0.70 7.69 14.70
CA LEU A 85 -0.69 6.87 13.47
C LEU A 85 0.65 6.99 12.76
N SER A 86 1.16 8.23 12.57
CA SER A 86 2.45 8.49 11.92
C SER A 86 3.63 7.87 12.68
N CYS A 87 3.55 7.85 14.01
CA CYS A 87 4.52 7.14 14.85
C CYS A 87 4.49 5.63 14.55
N GLY A 88 3.29 5.03 14.53
CA GLY A 88 3.12 3.62 14.17
C GLY A 88 3.61 3.29 12.77
N THR A 89 3.27 4.13 11.77
CA THR A 89 3.69 3.91 10.38
C THR A 89 5.20 4.04 10.20
N PHE A 90 5.86 4.95 10.93
CA PHE A 90 7.31 5.07 10.93
C PHE A 90 8.00 3.75 11.36
N PHE A 91 7.63 3.21 12.52
CA PHE A 91 8.20 1.95 13.00
C PHE A 91 7.78 0.75 12.14
N GLY A 92 6.53 0.73 11.67
CA GLY A 92 6.04 -0.31 10.76
C GLY A 92 6.79 -0.35 9.43
N ALA A 93 7.10 0.82 8.86
CA ALA A 93 7.85 0.94 7.62
C ALA A 93 9.33 0.57 7.78
N LEU A 94 9.97 0.93 8.90
CA LEU A 94 11.35 0.53 9.20
C LEU A 94 11.50 -0.99 9.22
N MET A 95 10.54 -1.70 9.86
CA MET A 95 10.57 -3.16 9.94
C MET A 95 10.11 -3.87 8.67
N ALA A 96 9.46 -3.16 7.75
CA ALA A 96 8.86 -3.75 6.55
C ALA A 96 9.90 -4.36 5.60
N GLY A 97 11.05 -3.69 5.43
CA GLY A 97 12.12 -4.13 4.53
C GLY A 97 12.71 -5.48 4.95
N ASP A 98 13.18 -5.57 6.18
CA ASP A 98 13.80 -6.78 6.73
C ASP A 98 12.81 -7.95 6.75
N LEU A 99 11.55 -7.69 7.13
CA LEU A 99 10.53 -8.73 7.17
C LEU A 99 10.14 -9.19 5.76
N ALA A 100 9.95 -8.27 4.80
CA ALA A 100 9.69 -8.59 3.39
C ALA A 100 10.80 -9.46 2.76
N ASP A 101 12.04 -9.27 3.21
CA ASP A 101 13.17 -10.07 2.76
C ASP A 101 13.25 -11.45 3.41
N TRP A 102 12.80 -11.59 4.66
CA TRP A 102 12.87 -12.85 5.39
C TRP A 102 11.69 -13.80 5.07
N ILE A 103 10.45 -13.31 5.14
CA ILE A 103 9.22 -14.11 4.99
C ILE A 103 8.51 -13.95 3.64
N GLY A 104 8.96 -12.99 2.82
CA GLY A 104 8.38 -12.70 1.51
C GLY A 104 7.40 -11.53 1.53
N ARG A 105 7.27 -10.84 0.39
CA ARG A 105 6.51 -9.60 0.28
C ARG A 105 5.02 -9.86 0.51
N ARG A 106 4.47 -10.95 -0.01
CA ARG A 106 3.04 -11.29 0.18
C ARG A 106 2.72 -11.54 1.64
N THR A 107 3.49 -12.39 2.31
CA THR A 107 3.26 -12.77 3.72
C THR A 107 3.37 -11.55 4.62
N THR A 108 4.36 -10.69 4.36
CA THR A 108 4.56 -9.40 5.02
C THR A 108 3.32 -8.50 4.90
N VAL A 109 2.75 -8.34 3.70
CA VAL A 109 1.50 -7.55 3.54
C VAL A 109 0.33 -8.18 4.30
N ILE A 110 0.16 -9.51 4.21
CA ILE A 110 -0.93 -10.20 4.92
C ILE A 110 -0.81 -10.01 6.43
N LEU A 111 0.38 -10.15 7.00
CA LEU A 111 0.64 -9.91 8.41
C LEU A 111 0.33 -8.45 8.79
N GLY A 112 0.73 -7.49 7.95
CA GLY A 112 0.40 -6.09 8.11
C GLY A 112 -1.12 -5.83 8.12
N CYS A 113 -1.89 -6.50 7.25
CA CYS A 113 -3.35 -6.44 7.26
C CYS A 113 -3.95 -7.01 8.55
N PHE A 114 -3.41 -8.11 9.09
CA PHE A 114 -3.88 -8.66 10.37
C PHE A 114 -3.63 -7.70 11.53
N VAL A 115 -2.44 -7.10 11.61
CA VAL A 115 -2.13 -6.10 12.65
C VAL A 115 -3.02 -4.86 12.50
N TYR A 116 -3.27 -4.42 11.25
CA TYR A 116 -4.20 -3.32 10.99
C TYR A 116 -5.61 -3.63 11.47
N VAL A 117 -6.15 -4.80 11.08
CA VAL A 117 -7.48 -5.26 11.50
C VAL A 117 -7.57 -5.31 13.02
N ALA A 118 -6.55 -5.83 13.72
CA ALA A 118 -6.51 -5.82 15.17
C ALA A 118 -6.58 -4.38 15.73
N GLY A 119 -5.83 -3.44 15.15
CA GLY A 119 -5.91 -2.02 15.49
C GLY A 119 -7.29 -1.42 15.27
N CYS A 120 -7.98 -1.78 14.19
CA CYS A 120 -9.37 -1.38 13.95
C CYS A 120 -10.32 -1.96 15.01
N VAL A 121 -10.15 -3.21 15.46
CA VAL A 121 -10.99 -3.81 16.53
C VAL A 121 -10.87 -3.01 17.81
N VAL A 122 -9.64 -2.67 18.20
CA VAL A 122 -9.38 -1.87 19.39
C VAL A 122 -10.07 -0.50 19.27
N GLN A 123 -10.03 0.14 18.10
CA GLN A 123 -10.71 1.42 17.87
C GLN A 123 -12.24 1.30 17.89
N THR A 124 -12.82 0.27 17.27
CA THR A 124 -14.28 0.07 17.26
C THR A 124 -14.82 -0.32 18.64
N ALA A 125 -14.01 -0.98 19.48
CA ALA A 125 -14.35 -1.33 20.86
C ALA A 125 -14.46 -0.11 21.80
N THR A 126 -14.18 1.11 21.31
CA THR A 126 -14.32 2.36 22.06
C THR A 126 -15.76 2.53 22.56
N THR A 127 -15.93 2.52 23.88
CA THR A 127 -17.23 2.67 24.58
C THR A 127 -17.32 4.04 25.26
N VAL A 128 -18.55 4.57 25.33
CA VAL A 128 -18.87 5.91 25.85
C VAL A 128 -18.81 5.99 27.38
N ASN A 129 -18.64 4.85 28.07
CA ASN A 129 -18.79 4.77 29.52
C ASN A 129 -17.60 5.33 30.31
N ASN A 130 -16.43 5.50 29.69
CA ASN A 130 -15.24 6.00 30.38
C ASN A 130 -14.29 6.74 29.43
N GLN A 131 -14.21 8.05 29.59
CA GLN A 131 -13.43 8.99 28.76
C GLN A 131 -11.94 8.61 28.67
N THR A 132 -11.33 8.22 29.79
CA THR A 132 -9.91 7.83 29.83
C THR A 132 -9.67 6.53 29.08
N GLN A 133 -10.62 5.59 29.15
CA GLN A 133 -10.55 4.33 28.38
C GLN A 133 -10.80 4.57 26.90
N ALA A 134 -11.73 5.47 26.54
CA ALA A 134 -12.05 5.77 25.15
C ALA A 134 -10.84 6.35 24.40
N LEU A 135 -10.17 7.35 24.98
CA LEU A 135 -8.96 7.92 24.39
C LEU A 135 -7.83 6.88 24.31
N GLY A 136 -7.64 6.07 25.36
CA GLY A 136 -6.63 5.01 25.36
C GLY A 136 -6.85 3.97 24.26
N LEU A 137 -8.10 3.54 24.04
CA LEU A 137 -8.47 2.59 22.98
C LEU A 137 -8.25 3.17 21.58
N ILE A 138 -8.67 4.41 21.33
CA ILE A 138 -8.43 5.08 20.05
C ILE A 138 -6.93 5.24 19.79
N VAL A 139 -6.16 5.71 20.77
CA VAL A 139 -4.72 5.97 20.61
C VAL A 139 -3.94 4.67 20.40
N SER A 140 -4.18 3.65 21.23
CA SER A 140 -3.52 2.35 21.11
C SER A 140 -3.92 1.62 19.82
N GLY A 141 -5.20 1.66 19.46
CA GLY A 141 -5.69 1.08 18.22
C GLY A 141 -5.16 1.78 16.97
N ARG A 142 -5.00 3.12 17.01
CA ARG A 142 -4.34 3.88 15.93
C ARG A 142 -2.84 3.61 15.84
N LEU A 143 -2.16 3.42 16.96
CA LEU A 143 -0.74 3.02 16.94
C LEU A 143 -0.58 1.64 16.27
N LEU A 144 -1.41 0.67 16.64
CA LEU A 144 -1.42 -0.68 16.05
C LEU A 144 -1.81 -0.64 14.57
N ALA A 145 -2.86 0.11 14.23
CA ALA A 145 -3.27 0.32 12.83
C ALA A 145 -2.14 0.96 12.02
N GLY A 146 -1.46 1.95 12.59
CA GLY A 146 -0.29 2.61 11.98
C GLY A 146 0.85 1.62 11.70
N PHE A 147 1.13 0.71 12.62
CA PHE A 147 2.13 -0.33 12.40
C PHE A 147 1.77 -1.21 11.19
N GLY A 148 0.52 -1.67 11.11
CA GLY A 148 0.02 -2.44 9.96
C GLY A 148 0.08 -1.66 8.65
N VAL A 149 -0.39 -0.42 8.65
CA VAL A 149 -0.40 0.47 7.48
C VAL A 149 1.01 0.78 6.97
N GLY A 150 1.95 1.10 7.86
CA GLY A 150 3.34 1.36 7.51
C GLY A 150 3.99 0.15 6.86
N HIS A 151 3.70 -1.04 7.41
CA HIS A 151 4.19 -2.30 6.89
C HIS A 151 3.65 -2.63 5.49
N VAL A 152 2.34 -2.47 5.30
CA VAL A 152 1.64 -2.71 4.03
C VAL A 152 2.10 -1.72 2.96
N SER A 153 2.10 -0.42 3.27
CA SER A 153 2.43 0.63 2.29
C SER A 153 3.86 0.50 1.75
N ALA A 154 4.85 0.31 2.63
CA ALA A 154 6.24 0.10 2.21
C ALA A 154 6.39 -1.16 1.33
N THR A 155 5.74 -2.25 1.72
CA THR A 155 5.84 -3.53 1.01
C THR A 155 5.14 -3.50 -0.34
N ILE A 156 3.99 -2.83 -0.46
CA ILE A 156 3.29 -2.66 -1.75
C ILE A 156 4.14 -1.88 -2.73
N ILE A 157 4.76 -0.77 -2.32
CA ILE A 157 5.64 0.02 -3.20
C ILE A 157 6.85 -0.81 -3.65
N MET A 158 7.46 -1.58 -2.74
CA MET A 158 8.54 -2.51 -3.08
C MET A 158 8.05 -3.58 -4.08
N TYR A 159 6.94 -4.25 -3.81
CA TYR A 159 6.35 -5.28 -4.67
C TYR A 159 6.06 -4.73 -6.07
N MET A 160 5.46 -3.55 -6.17
CA MET A 160 5.24 -2.86 -7.44
C MET A 160 6.56 -2.60 -8.15
N SER A 161 7.57 -2.04 -7.46
CA SER A 161 8.88 -1.76 -8.07
C SER A 161 9.59 -3.01 -8.64
N GLU A 162 9.30 -4.20 -8.10
CA GLU A 162 9.89 -5.47 -8.53
C GLU A 162 9.16 -6.11 -9.72
N ILE A 163 7.88 -5.80 -9.92
CA ILE A 163 7.02 -6.44 -10.91
C ILE A 163 6.70 -5.50 -12.08
N CYS A 164 6.75 -4.19 -11.86
CA CYS A 164 6.45 -3.19 -12.88
C CYS A 164 7.45 -3.23 -14.05
N PRO A 165 6.96 -3.14 -15.30
CA PRO A 165 7.79 -2.80 -16.46
C PRO A 165 8.40 -1.41 -16.29
N ARG A 166 9.61 -1.17 -16.80
CA ARG A 166 10.29 0.13 -16.59
C ARG A 166 9.50 1.27 -17.23
N LYS A 167 8.87 1.02 -18.39
CA LYS A 167 8.10 2.01 -19.16
C LYS A 167 6.86 2.56 -18.42
N VAL A 168 6.20 1.76 -17.57
CA VAL A 168 4.93 2.14 -16.91
C VAL A 168 5.03 2.27 -15.39
N ARG A 169 6.22 2.04 -14.82
CA ARG A 169 6.45 2.11 -13.37
C ARG A 169 6.01 3.44 -12.77
N GLY A 170 6.29 4.56 -13.46
CA GLY A 170 5.86 5.89 -13.02
C GLY A 170 4.34 6.04 -12.97
N ALA A 171 3.64 5.57 -14.01
CA ALA A 171 2.18 5.60 -14.08
C ALA A 171 1.53 4.76 -12.96
N LEU A 172 2.14 3.64 -12.60
CA LEU A 172 1.64 2.78 -11.51
C LEU A 172 1.84 3.41 -10.13
N VAL A 173 2.98 4.06 -9.88
CA VAL A 173 3.20 4.82 -8.63
C VAL A 173 2.22 6.00 -8.54
N ALA A 174 2.00 6.70 -9.65
CA ALA A 174 0.96 7.75 -9.72
C ALA A 174 -0.45 7.16 -9.48
N GLY A 175 -0.73 5.97 -10.00
CA GLY A 175 -1.98 5.24 -9.75
C GLY A 175 -2.18 4.88 -8.27
N TYR A 176 -1.13 4.50 -7.56
CA TYR A 176 -1.19 4.29 -6.10
C TYR A 176 -1.56 5.58 -5.37
N GLN A 177 -0.92 6.70 -5.71
CA GLN A 177 -1.26 8.00 -5.14
C GLN A 177 -2.69 8.45 -5.47
N PHE A 178 -3.15 8.19 -6.70
CA PHE A 178 -4.53 8.43 -7.09
C PHE A 178 -5.51 7.56 -6.27
N CYS A 179 -5.17 6.29 -6.02
CA CYS A 179 -5.98 5.43 -5.17
C CYS A 179 -6.02 5.94 -3.72
N ILE A 180 -4.94 6.54 -3.21
CA ILE A 180 -4.94 7.20 -1.88
C ILE A 180 -5.97 8.33 -1.85
N THR A 181 -5.98 9.22 -2.85
CA THR A 181 -6.92 10.33 -2.87
C THR A 181 -8.37 9.86 -3.02
N VAL A 182 -8.61 8.80 -3.82
CA VAL A 182 -9.92 8.12 -3.89
C VAL A 182 -10.32 7.55 -2.53
N GLY A 183 -9.39 6.94 -1.80
CA GLY A 183 -9.63 6.45 -0.44
C GLY A 183 -10.04 7.55 0.54
N LEU A 184 -9.37 8.72 0.49
CA LEU A 184 -9.76 9.89 1.28
C LEU A 184 -11.19 10.34 0.94
N LEU A 185 -11.51 10.42 -0.35
CA LEU A 185 -12.85 10.81 -0.81
C LEU A 185 -13.92 9.83 -0.31
N LEU A 186 -13.69 8.52 -0.44
CA LEU A 186 -14.60 7.49 0.02
C LEU A 186 -14.81 7.56 1.54
N ALA A 187 -13.75 7.81 2.31
CA ALA A 187 -13.89 8.00 3.75
C ALA A 187 -14.74 9.22 4.08
N SER A 188 -14.52 10.36 3.41
CA SER A 188 -15.35 11.55 3.58
C SER A 188 -16.81 11.31 3.21
N CYS A 189 -17.09 10.57 2.12
CA CYS A 189 -18.45 10.19 1.75
C CYS A 189 -19.13 9.33 2.83
N VAL A 190 -18.41 8.37 3.40
CA VAL A 190 -18.93 7.52 4.47
C VAL A 190 -19.22 8.33 5.73
N VAL A 191 -18.29 9.20 6.15
CA VAL A 191 -18.52 10.08 7.32
C VAL A 191 -19.72 10.99 7.08
N TYR A 192 -19.82 11.59 5.89
CA TYR A 192 -20.96 12.45 5.54
C TYR A 192 -22.27 11.65 5.58
N ALA A 193 -22.28 10.41 5.09
CA ALA A 193 -23.46 9.55 5.16
C ALA A 193 -23.85 9.15 6.59
N THR A 194 -22.90 9.14 7.54
CA THR A 194 -23.17 8.79 8.94
C THR A 194 -23.33 10.00 9.85
N GLN A 195 -23.21 11.23 9.35
CA GLN A 195 -23.16 12.44 10.19
C GLN A 195 -24.44 12.72 10.97
N ASP A 196 -25.62 12.45 10.38
CA ASP A 196 -26.93 12.77 10.97
C ASP A 196 -27.42 11.68 11.94
N ARG A 197 -26.57 10.68 12.21
CA ARG A 197 -26.92 9.60 13.13
C ARG A 197 -26.73 10.06 14.58
N GLU A 198 -27.76 9.84 15.39
CA GLU A 198 -27.75 10.10 16.82
C GLU A 198 -27.27 8.89 17.66
N ASP A 199 -26.85 7.81 17.00
CA ASP A 199 -26.31 6.61 17.66
C ASP A 199 -24.79 6.54 17.56
N THR A 200 -24.17 5.69 18.39
CA THR A 200 -22.72 5.43 18.33
C THR A 200 -22.21 4.96 16.96
N GLY A 201 -23.13 4.58 16.05
CA GLY A 201 -22.85 4.31 14.65
C GLY A 201 -22.24 5.49 13.89
N GLN A 202 -22.47 6.74 14.34
CA GLN A 202 -21.94 7.97 13.72
C GLN A 202 -20.42 7.92 13.49
N TYR A 203 -19.67 7.43 14.49
CA TYR A 203 -18.22 7.27 14.40
C TYR A 203 -17.78 5.80 14.24
N ARG A 204 -18.55 4.83 14.74
CA ARG A 204 -18.18 3.42 14.67
C ARG A 204 -18.32 2.84 13.26
N ILE A 205 -19.29 3.27 12.45
CA ILE A 205 -19.47 2.76 11.09
C ILE A 205 -18.31 3.14 10.18
N PRO A 206 -17.85 4.42 10.12
CA PRO A 206 -16.64 4.77 9.39
C PRO A 206 -15.41 3.98 9.88
N ILE A 207 -15.32 3.72 11.19
CA ILE A 207 -14.24 2.89 11.72
C ILE A 207 -14.38 1.43 11.27
N ALA A 208 -15.59 0.89 11.28
CA ALA A 208 -15.87 -0.50 10.93
C ALA A 208 -15.67 -0.80 9.43
N ILE A 209 -15.81 0.21 8.56
CA ILE A 209 -15.58 0.02 7.11
C ILE A 209 -14.08 -0.17 6.80
N GLN A 210 -13.17 0.29 7.67
CA GLN A 210 -11.73 -0.01 7.53
C GLN A 210 -11.45 -1.51 7.47
N PHE A 211 -12.21 -2.32 8.22
CA PHE A 211 -12.07 -3.77 8.18
C PHE A 211 -12.33 -4.34 6.79
N ALA A 212 -13.33 -3.81 6.09
CA ALA A 212 -13.64 -4.25 4.75
C ALA A 212 -12.43 -4.02 3.83
N TRP A 213 -11.79 -2.85 3.91
CA TRP A 213 -10.58 -2.57 3.12
C TRP A 213 -9.40 -3.44 3.50
N GLY A 214 -9.17 -3.68 4.80
CA GLY A 214 -8.13 -4.60 5.28
C GLY A 214 -8.34 -6.03 4.81
N LEU A 215 -9.58 -6.52 4.81
CA LEU A 215 -9.94 -7.85 4.31
C LEU A 215 -9.84 -7.95 2.80
N ILE A 216 -10.34 -6.97 2.05
CA ILE A 216 -10.23 -6.93 0.58
C ILE A 216 -8.75 -7.00 0.18
N LEU A 217 -7.90 -6.23 0.85
CA LEU A 217 -6.47 -6.22 0.55
C LEU A 217 -5.78 -7.54 0.97
N GLY A 218 -6.05 -8.03 2.19
CA GLY A 218 -5.46 -9.26 2.69
C GLY A 218 -5.85 -10.50 1.87
N ILE A 219 -7.14 -10.64 1.56
CA ILE A 219 -7.67 -11.74 0.73
C ILE A 219 -7.18 -11.60 -0.70
N GLY A 220 -7.24 -10.40 -1.28
CA GLY A 220 -6.82 -10.24 -2.67
C GLY A 220 -5.32 -10.52 -2.86
N LEU A 221 -4.45 -10.07 -1.93
CA LEU A 221 -3.02 -10.43 -1.99
C LEU A 221 -2.76 -11.91 -1.71
N PHE A 222 -3.64 -12.60 -0.99
CA PHE A 222 -3.55 -14.06 -0.84
C PHE A 222 -3.67 -14.79 -2.19
N PHE A 223 -4.37 -14.22 -3.18
CA PHE A 223 -4.43 -14.81 -4.51
C PHE A 223 -3.30 -14.36 -5.45
N LEU A 224 -2.50 -13.38 -5.05
CA LEU A 224 -1.38 -12.91 -5.85
C LEU A 224 -0.15 -13.81 -5.67
N PRO A 225 0.63 -14.07 -6.74
CA PRO A 225 1.90 -14.76 -6.64
C PRO A 225 2.95 -13.89 -5.95
N GLU A 226 3.90 -14.55 -5.30
CA GLU A 226 5.03 -13.88 -4.67
C GLU A 226 5.93 -13.19 -5.71
N SER A 227 6.68 -12.16 -5.28
CA SER A 227 7.56 -11.44 -6.20
C SER A 227 8.64 -12.39 -6.78
N PRO A 228 8.96 -12.32 -8.08
CA PRO A 228 10.00 -13.17 -8.67
C PRO A 228 11.38 -12.95 -8.05
N ARG A 229 11.62 -11.76 -7.50
CA ARG A 229 12.89 -11.38 -6.85
C ARG A 229 13.09 -12.10 -5.52
N TYR A 230 12.00 -12.39 -4.81
CA TYR A 230 12.01 -13.20 -3.60
C TYR A 230 12.56 -14.61 -3.85
N TYR A 231 12.11 -15.28 -4.92
CA TYR A 231 12.58 -16.64 -5.26
C TYR A 231 14.07 -16.68 -5.64
N VAL A 232 14.56 -15.66 -6.33
CA VAL A 232 16.00 -15.52 -6.64
C VAL A 232 16.83 -15.36 -5.35
N LYS A 233 16.37 -14.53 -4.42
CA LYS A 233 17.06 -14.26 -3.15
C LYS A 233 17.10 -15.48 -2.22
N ARG A 234 16.08 -16.35 -2.26
CA ARG A 234 16.03 -17.62 -1.53
C ARG A 234 16.85 -18.76 -2.16
N GLY A 235 17.64 -18.48 -3.20
CA GLY A 235 18.46 -19.49 -3.86
C GLY A 235 17.66 -20.48 -4.72
N ASN A 236 16.41 -20.15 -5.07
CA ASN A 236 15.60 -20.94 -6.00
C ASN A 236 15.34 -20.17 -7.31
N PRO A 237 16.38 -19.99 -8.15
CA PRO A 237 16.26 -19.28 -9.43
C PRO A 237 15.38 -20.03 -10.43
N GLU A 238 15.19 -21.35 -10.27
CA GLU A 238 14.25 -22.17 -11.03
C GLU A 238 12.80 -21.72 -10.80
N ALA A 239 12.39 -21.57 -9.53
CA ALA A 239 11.06 -21.05 -9.17
C ALA A 239 10.85 -19.60 -9.65
N ALA A 240 11.90 -18.78 -9.65
CA ALA A 240 11.83 -17.43 -10.22
C ALA A 240 11.53 -17.46 -11.73
N ARG A 241 12.22 -18.33 -12.49
CA ARG A 241 12.03 -18.51 -13.94
C ARG A 241 10.67 -19.09 -14.29
N LEU A 242 10.14 -19.99 -13.45
CA LEU A 242 8.82 -20.61 -13.59
C LEU A 242 7.68 -19.70 -13.10
N SER A 243 7.98 -18.59 -12.41
CA SER A 243 6.95 -17.65 -11.99
C SER A 243 6.15 -17.15 -13.21
N PRO A 244 4.81 -17.03 -13.12
CA PRO A 244 3.97 -16.55 -14.22
C PRO A 244 4.39 -15.18 -14.77
N LEU A 245 5.11 -14.40 -13.95
CA LEU A 245 5.64 -13.07 -14.28
C LEU A 245 6.93 -13.09 -15.10
N GLN A 246 7.70 -14.19 -15.07
CA GLN A 246 8.95 -14.36 -15.81
C GLN A 246 8.86 -15.36 -16.98
N ALA A 247 7.79 -16.15 -17.07
CA ALA A 247 7.56 -17.11 -18.15
C ALA A 247 7.80 -16.53 -19.58
N PRO A 248 7.38 -15.29 -19.92
CA PRO A 248 7.68 -14.71 -21.23
C PRO A 248 9.16 -14.32 -21.41
N ARG A 249 9.85 -13.93 -20.32
CA ARG A 249 11.29 -13.58 -20.32
C ARG A 249 12.14 -14.82 -20.58
N ALA A 250 11.79 -15.96 -19.98
CA ALA A 250 12.45 -17.24 -20.20
C ALA A 250 12.25 -17.71 -21.65
N ALA A 251 11.03 -17.63 -22.18
CA ALA A 251 10.71 -17.97 -23.57
C ALA A 251 11.44 -17.08 -24.58
N HIS A 252 11.55 -15.77 -24.30
CA HIS A 252 12.29 -14.83 -25.15
C HIS A 252 13.81 -15.11 -25.14
N ARG A 253 14.41 -15.34 -23.97
CA ARG A 253 15.85 -15.70 -23.88
C ARG A 253 16.18 -16.96 -24.66
N LEU A 254 15.31 -17.97 -24.61
CA LEU A 254 15.47 -19.20 -25.39
C LEU A 254 15.34 -18.97 -26.90
N ARG A 255 14.43 -18.08 -27.33
CA ARG A 255 14.35 -17.67 -28.75
C ARG A 255 15.60 -16.92 -29.21
N VAL A 256 16.10 -15.97 -28.43
CA VAL A 256 17.30 -15.19 -28.78
C VAL A 256 18.54 -16.10 -28.83
N HIS A 257 18.70 -17.02 -27.87
CA HIS A 257 19.79 -18.00 -27.92
C HIS A 257 19.69 -18.94 -29.13
N ARG A 258 18.48 -19.37 -29.53
CA ARG A 258 18.29 -20.17 -30.75
C ARG A 258 18.58 -19.40 -32.04
N VAL A 259 18.33 -18.08 -32.06
CA VAL A 259 18.64 -17.21 -33.21
C VAL A 259 20.14 -16.92 -33.29
N ARG A 260 20.83 -16.73 -32.15
CA ARG A 260 22.30 -16.53 -32.10
C ARG A 260 23.12 -17.80 -32.35
N ALA A 261 22.51 -18.98 -32.28
CA ALA A 261 23.16 -20.26 -32.51
C ALA A 261 22.97 -20.79 -33.96
N ARG A 262 22.36 -19.99 -34.83
CA ARG A 262 22.28 -20.20 -36.29
C ARG A 262 23.10 -19.14 -36.99
#